data_AF-A0A1Y3N5R2-F1
#
_entry.id   AF-A0A1Y3N5R2-F1
#
_cell.length_a   1.000
_cell.length_b   1.000
_cell.length_c   1.000
_cell.angle_alpha   90.00
_cell.angle_beta   90.00
_cell.angle_gamma   90.00
#
_symmetry.space_group_name_H-M   'P 1'
#
loop_
_entity.id
_entity.type
_entity.pdbx_description
1 polymer ?
#
loop_
_entity_poly.entity_id
_entity_poly.type
_entity_poly.pdbx_seq_one_letter_code
_entity_poly.pdbx_strand_id
1 'polypeptide(L)'
;MLNLIINQILNHPIKNKNKQLVSSTEGQLKVFHDHYQKLASDPKGQNLSKEYWKNSYIPKHIIEEKHSEWEINQEISKEEIKAAILSTPNYKASGPDDIPIEFYKAMLSDNDSDSNSGLEFLYKLYNRIWDGDFPESWNNTFIDSILKNGDLTDCDNYRGISLINNGNKILSKIVATRISKCGIKKKVIRSEQFGFRNKE
;
A
#
# COMPACT_ATOMS: atom_id res chain seq x y z
N MET A 1 8.01 5.81 10.16
CA MET A 1 6.78 5.40 10.88
C MET A 1 5.61 5.90 10.03
N LEU A 2 4.54 5.12 9.87
CA LEU A 2 3.38 5.55 9.08
C LEU A 2 2.64 6.65 9.85
N ASN A 3 2.32 7.77 9.19
CA ASN A 3 1.57 8.87 9.79
C ASN A 3 0.10 8.77 9.37
N LEU A 4 -0.78 8.57 10.35
CA LEU A 4 -2.20 8.36 10.13
C LEU A 4 -2.96 9.68 10.24
N ILE A 5 -3.69 10.04 9.20
CA ILE A 5 -4.59 11.20 9.20
C ILE A 5 -6.02 10.66 9.19
N ILE A 6 -6.75 10.80 10.30
CA ILE A 6 -8.11 10.28 10.41
C ILE A 6 -9.07 11.23 9.72
N ASN A 7 -9.81 10.70 8.74
CA ASN A 7 -10.85 11.43 8.02
C ASN A 7 -12.22 10.82 8.35
N GLN A 8 -12.60 10.89 9.62
CA GLN A 8 -13.85 10.31 10.10
C GLN A 8 -14.78 11.38 10.66
N ILE A 9 -16.01 11.40 10.17
CA ILE A 9 -17.10 12.17 10.77
C ILE A 9 -18.19 11.19 11.19
N LEU A 10 -18.53 11.16 12.47
CA LEU A 10 -19.61 10.33 13.01
C LEU A 10 -20.76 11.21 13.50
N ASN A 11 -21.97 10.75 13.22
CA ASN A 11 -23.21 11.36 13.74
C ASN A 11 -23.71 10.70 15.05
N HIS A 12 -22.88 9.85 15.66
CA HIS A 12 -23.18 9.12 16.91
C HIS A 12 -21.93 9.05 17.79
N PRO A 13 -22.06 8.87 19.12
CA PRO A 13 -20.90 8.76 19.99
C PRO A 13 -20.10 7.46 19.77
N ILE A 14 -18.85 7.47 20.21
CA ILE A 14 -17.95 6.30 20.23
C ILE A 14 -17.35 6.11 21.63
N LYS A 15 -17.11 4.86 22.04
CA LYS A 15 -16.47 4.54 23.32
C LYS A 15 -14.97 4.78 23.23
N ASN A 16 -14.43 5.53 24.18
CA ASN A 16 -12.98 5.62 24.36
C ASN A 16 -12.41 4.37 25.06
N LYS A 17 -11.10 4.33 25.29
CA LYS A 17 -10.40 3.23 25.99
C LYS A 17 -10.94 2.94 27.41
N ASN A 18 -11.58 3.91 28.05
CA ASN A 18 -12.20 3.77 29.38
C ASN A 18 -13.69 3.38 29.28
N LYS A 19 -14.18 2.98 28.11
CA LYS A 19 -15.57 2.65 27.80
C LYS A 19 -16.57 3.81 27.99
N GLN A 20 -16.08 5.05 28.01
CA GLN A 20 -16.94 6.23 28.10
C GLN A 20 -17.31 6.72 26.71
N LEU A 21 -18.57 7.13 26.52
CA LEU A 21 -19.07 7.68 25.26
C LEU A 21 -18.49 9.08 25.03
N VAL A 22 -17.99 9.29 23.81
CA VAL A 22 -17.44 10.55 23.32
C VAL A 22 -18.19 10.95 22.07
N SER A 23 -18.76 12.15 22.07
CA SER A 23 -19.57 12.69 20.98
C SER A 23 -18.91 13.88 20.28
N SER A 24 -17.89 14.50 20.86
CA SER A 24 -17.17 15.60 20.20
C SER A 24 -16.36 15.07 19.02
N THR A 25 -16.34 15.82 17.92
CA THR A 25 -15.59 15.45 16.71
C THR A 25 -14.12 15.22 17.01
N GLU A 26 -13.48 16.12 17.75
CA GLU A 26 -12.08 15.99 18.16
C GLU A 26 -11.86 14.71 18.99
N GLY A 27 -12.76 14.41 19.92
CA GLY A 27 -12.68 13.23 20.76
C GLY A 27 -12.86 11.93 19.97
N GLN A 28 -13.79 11.90 19.01
CA GLN A 28 -13.99 10.77 18.11
C GLN A 28 -12.77 10.53 17.21
N LEU A 29 -12.23 11.60 16.61
CA LEU A 29 -11.02 11.54 15.78
C LEU A 29 -9.84 10.98 16.58
N LYS A 30 -9.68 11.41 17.84
CA LYS A 30 -8.65 10.87 18.74
C LYS A 30 -8.85 9.39 19.04
N VAL A 31 -10.08 8.94 19.29
CA VAL A 31 -10.37 7.51 19.52
C VAL A 31 -9.96 6.66 18.32
N PHE A 32 -10.33 7.06 17.10
CA PHE A 32 -9.92 6.35 15.89
C PHE A 32 -8.40 6.42 15.66
N HIS A 33 -7.80 7.58 15.88
CA HIS A 33 -6.35 7.76 15.74
C HIS A 33 -5.61 6.79 16.66
N ASP A 34 -5.92 6.78 17.95
CA ASP A 34 -5.28 5.90 18.93
C ASP A 34 -5.51 4.42 18.60
N HIS A 35 -6.72 4.07 18.15
CA HIS A 35 -7.07 2.71 17.74
C HIS A 35 -6.23 2.24 16.54
N TYR A 36 -6.19 3.00 15.44
CA TYR A 36 -5.44 2.60 14.25
C TYR A 36 -3.93 2.75 14.45
N GLN A 37 -3.46 3.71 15.24
CA GLN A 37 -2.05 3.82 15.60
C GLN A 37 -1.57 2.58 16.34
N LYS A 38 -2.40 2.06 17.27
CA LYS A 38 -2.11 0.79 17.95
C LYS A 38 -2.08 -0.37 16.96
N LEU A 39 -3.03 -0.46 16.03
CA LEU A 39 -3.06 -1.53 15.01
C LEU A 39 -1.86 -1.46 14.04
N ALA A 40 -1.44 -0.27 13.66
CA ALA A 40 -0.30 -0.04 12.77
C ALA A 40 1.06 -0.10 13.49
N SER A 41 1.06 -0.19 14.83
CA SER A 41 2.29 -0.26 15.61
C SER A 41 3.04 -1.57 15.39
N ASP A 42 4.37 -1.50 15.45
CA ASP A 42 5.26 -2.66 15.44
C ASP A 42 5.97 -2.77 16.80
N PRO A 43 5.28 -3.25 17.85
CA PRO A 43 5.85 -3.28 19.19
C PRO A 43 7.04 -4.23 19.31
N LYS A 44 7.21 -5.16 18.35
CA LYS A 44 8.32 -6.12 18.33
C LYS A 44 9.45 -5.68 17.39
N GLY A 45 9.28 -4.61 16.62
CA GLY A 45 10.27 -4.14 15.64
C GLY A 45 10.58 -5.17 14.54
N GLN A 46 9.63 -6.05 14.23
CA GLN A 46 9.86 -7.19 13.33
C GLN A 46 9.69 -6.82 11.86
N ASN A 47 8.89 -5.80 11.54
CA ASN A 47 8.47 -5.50 10.17
C ASN A 47 9.67 -5.22 9.25
N LEU A 48 10.69 -4.52 9.76
CA LEU A 48 11.91 -4.17 9.02
C LEU A 48 13.12 -5.03 9.41
N SER A 49 12.95 -6.04 10.27
CA SER A 49 14.07 -6.86 10.75
C SER A 49 14.47 -7.92 9.71
N LYS A 50 15.58 -7.68 9.03
CA LYS A 50 16.17 -8.64 8.08
C LYS A 50 16.48 -9.98 8.75
N GLU A 51 16.94 -9.96 10.00
CA GLU A 51 17.24 -11.18 10.76
C GLU A 51 15.98 -11.99 11.08
N TYR A 52 14.91 -11.31 11.52
CA TYR A 52 13.62 -11.94 11.76
C TYR A 52 13.09 -12.64 10.50
N TRP A 53 13.12 -11.96 9.36
CA TRP A 53 12.64 -12.52 8.09
C TRP A 53 13.54 -13.62 7.53
N LYS A 54 14.86 -13.56 7.75
CA LYS A 54 15.79 -14.66 7.40
C LYS A 54 15.50 -15.94 8.18
N ASN A 55 15.12 -15.80 9.44
CA ASN A 55 14.84 -16.93 10.33
C ASN A 55 13.36 -17.37 10.26
N SER A 56 12.52 -16.65 9.52
CA SER A 56 11.15 -17.05 9.22
C SER A 56 11.15 -18.22 8.23
N TYR A 57 10.08 -19.01 8.19
CA TYR A 57 10.00 -20.17 7.30
C TYR A 57 10.16 -19.75 5.82
N ILE A 58 11.25 -20.19 5.19
CA ILE A 58 11.50 -20.10 3.75
C ILE A 58 11.59 -21.55 3.24
N PRO A 59 10.84 -21.93 2.19
CA PRO A 59 10.96 -23.27 1.59
C PRO A 59 12.40 -23.59 1.22
N LYS A 60 12.90 -24.79 1.54
CA LYS A 60 14.32 -25.15 1.33
C LYS A 60 14.79 -24.95 -0.12
N HIS A 61 13.94 -25.27 -1.09
CA HIS A 61 14.22 -25.10 -2.53
C HIS A 61 14.43 -23.64 -2.95
N ILE A 62 13.99 -22.68 -2.13
CA ILE A 62 14.20 -21.24 -2.34
C ILE A 62 15.54 -20.79 -1.75
N ILE A 63 15.97 -21.39 -0.64
CA ILE A 63 17.23 -21.06 0.05
C ILE A 63 18.45 -21.54 -0.76
N GLU A 64 18.28 -22.64 -1.49
CA GLU A 64 19.34 -23.26 -2.30
C GLU A 64 19.56 -22.55 -3.65
N GLU A 65 18.72 -21.57 -4.00
CA GLU A 65 18.78 -20.85 -5.27
C GLU A 65 19.64 -19.57 -5.17
N LYS A 66 20.37 -19.22 -6.24
CA LYS A 66 21.12 -17.96 -6.28
C LYS A 66 20.15 -16.77 -6.37
N HIS A 67 19.93 -16.10 -5.23
CA HIS A 67 19.08 -14.91 -5.14
C HIS A 67 19.48 -13.74 -6.05
N SER A 68 20.73 -13.70 -6.52
CA SER A 68 21.22 -12.69 -7.48
C SER A 68 20.51 -12.75 -8.85
N GLU A 69 19.78 -13.83 -9.13
CA GLU A 69 19.02 -14.03 -10.37
C GLU A 69 17.53 -13.67 -10.22
N TRP A 70 17.13 -13.13 -9.06
CA TRP A 70 15.75 -12.78 -8.83
C TRP A 70 15.39 -11.49 -9.55
N GLU A 71 14.61 -11.64 -10.62
CA GLU A 71 14.08 -10.54 -11.46
C GLU A 71 13.36 -9.44 -10.66
N ILE A 72 12.91 -9.74 -9.42
CA ILE A 72 12.16 -8.79 -8.59
C ILE A 72 12.96 -7.57 -8.14
N ASN A 73 14.30 -7.67 -8.10
CA ASN A 73 15.20 -6.60 -7.65
C ASN A 73 15.76 -5.74 -8.78
N GLN A 74 15.44 -6.04 -10.04
CA GLN A 74 15.93 -5.30 -11.20
C GLN A 74 15.34 -3.88 -11.26
N GLU A 75 15.92 -3.01 -12.07
CA GLU A 75 15.35 -1.70 -12.38
C GLU A 75 13.88 -1.83 -12.83
N ILE A 76 13.06 -0.84 -12.48
CA ILE A 76 11.65 -0.78 -12.87
C ILE A 76 11.58 -0.38 -14.34
N SER A 77 10.94 -1.20 -15.17
CA SER A 77 10.80 -0.92 -16.60
C SER A 77 9.68 0.08 -16.89
N LYS A 78 9.74 0.75 -18.05
CA LYS A 78 8.68 1.65 -18.53
C LYS A 78 7.36 0.92 -18.73
N GLU A 79 7.43 -0.33 -19.18
CA GLU A 79 6.27 -1.20 -19.39
C GLU A 79 5.58 -1.52 -18.07
N GLU A 80 6.35 -1.77 -17.00
CA GLU A 80 5.80 -2.00 -15.66
C GLU A 80 5.07 -0.76 -15.13
N ILE A 81 5.67 0.42 -15.29
CA ILE A 81 5.05 1.70 -14.91
C ILE A 81 3.76 1.93 -15.69
N LYS A 82 3.83 1.79 -17.02
CA LYS A 82 2.67 1.96 -17.92
C LYS A 82 1.55 0.98 -17.56
N ALA A 83 1.88 -0.30 -17.36
CA ALA A 83 0.90 -1.32 -17.00
C ALA A 83 0.26 -1.05 -15.63
N ALA A 84 1.05 -0.64 -14.63
CA ALA A 84 0.54 -0.31 -13.31
C ALA A 84 -0.42 0.89 -13.35
N ILE A 85 -0.08 1.96 -14.07
CA ILE A 85 -0.93 3.15 -14.24
C ILE A 85 -2.23 2.79 -14.98
N LEU A 86 -2.14 2.12 -16.12
CA LEU A 86 -3.32 1.79 -16.94
C LEU A 86 -4.26 0.81 -16.26
N SER A 87 -3.72 -0.13 -15.47
CA SER A 87 -4.53 -1.11 -14.72
C SER A 87 -5.25 -0.51 -13.51
N THR A 88 -4.85 0.68 -13.05
CA THR A 88 -5.49 1.35 -11.92
C THR A 88 -6.78 2.03 -12.40
N PRO A 89 -7.97 1.71 -11.85
CA PRO A 89 -9.22 2.30 -12.33
C PRO A 89 -9.31 3.81 -12.06
N ASN A 90 -10.06 4.52 -12.90
CA ASN A 90 -10.37 5.94 -12.70
C ASN A 90 -11.30 6.16 -11.49
N TYR A 91 -11.41 7.42 -11.06
CA TYR A 91 -12.30 7.91 -10.01
C TYR A 91 -12.06 7.23 -8.65
N LYS A 92 -10.82 6.83 -8.39
CA LYS A 92 -10.38 6.35 -7.08
C LYS A 92 -9.89 7.52 -6.25
N ALA A 93 -10.19 7.47 -4.95
CA ALA A 93 -9.74 8.49 -4.01
C ALA A 93 -8.21 8.67 -4.04
N SER A 94 -7.78 9.92 -4.05
CA SER A 94 -6.39 10.34 -3.85
C SER A 94 -5.94 10.05 -2.42
N GLY A 95 -4.61 10.05 -2.22
CA GLY A 95 -4.05 10.12 -0.89
C GLY A 95 -3.84 11.57 -0.45
N PRO A 96 -3.06 11.78 0.62
CA PRO A 96 -2.72 13.12 1.12
C PRO A 96 -2.09 14.11 0.14
N ASP A 97 -1.59 13.67 -1.01
CA ASP A 97 -1.06 14.56 -2.05
C ASP A 97 -2.12 15.14 -2.99
N ASP A 98 -3.37 14.67 -2.90
CA ASP A 98 -4.48 15.03 -3.77
C ASP A 98 -4.22 14.81 -5.28
N ILE A 99 -3.22 14.00 -5.64
CA ILE A 99 -2.91 13.70 -7.04
C ILE A 99 -3.75 12.50 -7.50
N PRO A 100 -4.71 12.69 -8.43
CA PRO A 100 -5.56 11.60 -8.92
C PRO A 100 -4.80 10.69 -9.89
N ILE A 101 -5.29 9.46 -10.12
CA ILE A 101 -4.65 8.52 -11.06
C ILE A 101 -4.71 9.02 -12.51
N GLU A 102 -5.73 9.81 -12.84
CA GLU A 102 -5.94 10.46 -14.12
C GLU A 102 -4.78 11.37 -14.52
N PHE A 103 -4.12 12.01 -13.54
CA PHE A 103 -2.91 12.78 -13.78
C PHE A 103 -1.80 11.90 -14.37
N TYR A 104 -1.52 10.75 -13.76
CA TYR A 104 -0.52 9.81 -14.25
C TYR A 104 -0.90 9.22 -15.61
N LYS A 105 -2.20 8.99 -15.88
CA LYS A 105 -2.67 8.54 -17.19
C LYS A 105 -2.50 9.61 -18.27
N ALA A 106 -2.74 10.87 -17.94
CA ALA A 106 -2.50 11.99 -18.83
C ALA A 106 -1.01 12.10 -19.20
N MET A 107 -0.09 11.84 -18.24
CA MET A 107 1.35 11.79 -18.53
C MET A 107 1.73 10.69 -19.54
N LEU A 108 0.93 9.64 -19.69
CA LEU A 108 1.14 8.59 -20.70
C LEU A 108 0.57 8.94 -22.09
N SER A 109 -0.17 10.05 -22.22
CA SER A 109 -0.97 10.36 -23.40
C SER A 109 -0.23 11.12 -24.51
N ASP A 110 1.03 11.51 -24.29
CA ASP A 110 1.88 12.03 -25.36
C ASP A 110 2.15 10.91 -26.38
N ASN A 111 1.61 11.10 -27.59
CA ASN A 111 1.56 10.14 -28.69
C ASN A 111 2.83 10.09 -29.55
N ASP A 112 3.90 10.80 -29.18
CA ASP A 112 5.16 10.70 -29.92
C ASP A 112 5.89 9.40 -29.56
N SER A 113 5.88 8.49 -30.54
CA SER A 113 6.14 7.06 -30.41
C SER A 113 7.53 6.67 -29.94
N ASP A 114 8.47 7.61 -29.77
CA ASP A 114 9.84 7.35 -29.31
C ASP A 114 10.31 8.23 -28.14
N SER A 115 9.51 9.18 -27.65
CA SER A 115 9.94 10.14 -26.59
C SER A 115 8.79 10.72 -25.78
N ASN A 116 7.93 9.89 -25.21
CA ASN A 116 6.92 10.36 -24.25
C ASN A 116 7.63 10.94 -23.01
N SER A 117 7.67 12.27 -22.92
CA SER A 117 8.38 13.01 -21.88
C SER A 117 7.88 12.69 -20.46
N GLY A 118 6.57 12.44 -20.32
CA GLY A 118 5.94 12.07 -19.05
C GLY A 118 6.36 10.69 -18.57
N LEU A 119 6.38 9.69 -19.46
CA LEU A 119 6.85 8.35 -19.16
C LEU A 119 8.36 8.33 -18.85
N GLU A 120 9.17 9.13 -19.57
CA GLU A 120 10.60 9.28 -19.25
C GLU A 120 10.81 9.87 -17.86
N PHE A 121 10.03 10.90 -17.49
CA PHE A 121 10.08 11.49 -16.16
C PHE A 121 9.70 10.46 -15.10
N LEU A 122 8.59 9.75 -15.28
CA LEU A 122 8.12 8.72 -14.34
C LEU A 122 9.14 7.58 -14.22
N TYR A 123 9.75 7.16 -15.32
CA TYR A 123 10.80 6.14 -15.33
C TYR A 123 11.99 6.54 -14.46
N LYS A 124 12.51 7.75 -14.64
CA LYS A 124 13.62 8.27 -13.82
C LYS A 124 13.21 8.42 -12.36
N LEU A 125 12.00 8.91 -12.10
CA LEU A 125 11.47 9.08 -10.76
C LEU A 125 11.34 7.75 -10.02
N TYR A 126 10.67 6.76 -10.62
CA TYR A 126 10.45 5.47 -9.95
C TYR A 126 11.72 4.68 -9.73
N ASN A 127 12.69 4.74 -10.64
CA ASN A 127 13.99 4.08 -10.41
C ASN A 127 14.81 4.79 -9.33
N ARG A 128 14.77 6.12 -9.27
CA ARG A 128 15.37 6.86 -8.15
C ARG A 128 14.74 6.47 -6.80
N ILE A 129 13.42 6.34 -6.75
CA ILE A 129 12.70 5.85 -5.56
C ILE A 129 13.09 4.41 -5.23
N TRP A 130 13.22 3.55 -6.24
CA TRP A 130 13.62 2.15 -6.11
C TRP A 130 15.02 1.99 -5.50
N ASP A 131 15.94 2.89 -5.85
CA ASP A 131 17.31 2.91 -5.34
C ASP A 131 17.45 3.46 -3.91
N GLY A 132 16.35 3.91 -3.31
CA GLY A 132 16.29 4.27 -1.89
C GLY A 132 15.86 5.71 -1.60
N ASP A 133 15.69 6.56 -2.62
CA ASP A 133 15.18 7.93 -2.44
C ASP A 133 13.64 7.93 -2.27
N PHE A 134 13.16 7.19 -1.26
CA PHE A 134 11.74 7.05 -0.99
C PHE A 134 11.15 8.35 -0.42
N PRO A 135 10.05 8.90 -1.00
CA PRO A 135 9.48 10.15 -0.52
C PRO A 135 8.93 10.02 0.90
N GLU A 136 9.42 10.83 1.85
CA GLU A 136 8.95 10.76 3.24
C GLU A 136 7.45 11.01 3.36
N SER A 137 6.90 11.89 2.51
CA SER A 137 5.46 12.20 2.45
C SER A 137 4.60 10.99 2.09
N TRP A 138 5.15 9.96 1.44
CA TRP A 138 4.42 8.71 1.13
C TRP A 138 4.22 7.82 2.36
N ASN A 139 4.83 8.17 3.51
CA ASN A 139 4.50 7.56 4.80
C ASN A 139 3.20 8.11 5.40
N ASN A 140 2.61 9.17 4.82
CA ASN A 140 1.33 9.72 5.26
C ASN A 140 0.18 8.98 4.56
N THR A 141 -0.89 8.67 5.29
CA THR A 141 -2.11 8.10 4.71
C THR A 141 -3.34 8.73 5.37
N PHE A 142 -4.39 8.97 4.59
CA PHE A 142 -5.70 9.14 5.20
C PHE A 142 -6.24 7.78 5.65
N ILE A 143 -6.98 7.76 6.75
CA ILE A 143 -7.76 6.61 7.21
C ILE A 143 -9.23 7.02 7.27
N ASP A 144 -10.03 6.41 6.39
CA ASP A 144 -11.49 6.43 6.49
C ASP A 144 -11.96 5.19 7.22
N SER A 145 -12.95 5.31 8.11
CA SER A 145 -13.50 4.18 8.86
C SER A 145 -14.88 3.81 8.37
N ILE A 146 -15.04 2.57 7.89
CA ILE A 146 -16.34 2.03 7.48
C ILE A 146 -16.84 1.07 8.54
N LEU A 147 -18.06 1.30 9.03
CA LEU A 147 -18.71 0.35 9.93
C LEU A 147 -18.86 -1.01 9.24
N LYS A 148 -18.45 -2.07 9.94
CA LYS A 148 -18.73 -3.46 9.55
C LYS A 148 -20.14 -3.81 10.02
N ASN A 149 -20.24 -4.57 11.11
CA ASN A 149 -21.45 -4.96 11.82
C ASN A 149 -21.21 -4.79 13.32
N GLY A 150 -22.28 -4.68 14.13
CA GLY A 150 -22.20 -4.67 15.59
C GLY A 150 -22.54 -3.31 16.21
N ASP A 151 -22.06 -3.08 17.42
CA ASP A 151 -22.26 -1.86 18.19
C ASP A 151 -21.53 -0.68 17.53
N LEU A 152 -22.30 0.35 17.14
CA LEU A 152 -21.81 1.62 16.56
C LEU A 152 -20.83 2.35 17.49
N THR A 153 -20.95 2.13 18.79
CA THR A 153 -20.10 2.80 19.77
C THR A 153 -18.75 2.10 19.96
N ASP A 154 -18.53 0.92 19.36
CA ASP A 154 -17.29 0.16 19.49
C ASP A 154 -16.39 0.35 18.26
N CYS A 155 -15.19 0.87 18.47
CA CYS A 155 -14.22 1.14 17.41
C CYS A 155 -13.75 -0.14 16.68
N ASP A 156 -13.76 -1.30 17.35
CA ASP A 156 -13.34 -2.57 16.73
C ASP A 156 -14.31 -3.02 15.61
N ASN A 157 -15.55 -2.55 15.67
CA ASN A 157 -16.58 -2.78 14.65
C ASN A 157 -16.40 -1.92 13.40
N TYR A 158 -15.38 -1.05 13.36
CA TYR A 158 -15.01 -0.27 12.18
C TYR A 158 -13.84 -0.90 11.44
N ARG A 159 -13.81 -0.68 10.12
CA ARG A 159 -12.72 -1.06 9.23
C ARG A 159 -12.03 0.22 8.75
N GLY A 160 -10.77 0.40 9.15
CA GLY A 160 -9.93 1.43 8.59
C GLY A 160 -9.55 1.10 7.15
N ILE A 161 -9.76 2.05 6.24
CA ILE A 161 -9.32 2.00 4.86
C ILE A 161 -8.25 3.07 4.69
N SER A 162 -7.04 2.62 4.38
CA SER A 162 -5.91 3.51 4.09
C SER A 162 -5.98 4.03 2.66
N LEU A 163 -6.10 5.35 2.53
CA LEU A 163 -5.98 6.05 1.26
C LEU A 163 -4.54 6.58 1.12
N ILE A 164 -3.71 5.77 0.48
CA ILE A 164 -2.33 6.14 0.15
C ILE A 164 -2.27 6.89 -1.20
N ASN A 165 -1.21 7.68 -1.38
CA ASN A 165 -0.93 8.42 -2.61
C ASN A 165 -0.94 7.51 -3.85
N ASN A 166 -1.48 8.00 -4.97
CA ASN A 166 -1.57 7.18 -6.19
C ASN A 166 -0.18 6.81 -6.75
N GLY A 167 0.83 7.68 -6.59
CA GLY A 167 2.22 7.33 -6.90
C GLY A 167 2.72 6.11 -6.09
N ASN A 168 2.42 6.08 -4.78
CA ASN A 168 2.75 4.94 -3.93
C ASN A 168 1.97 3.67 -4.32
N LYS A 169 0.68 3.81 -4.71
CA LYS A 169 -0.12 2.68 -5.23
C LYS A 169 0.49 2.09 -6.50
N ILE A 170 0.99 2.92 -7.42
CA ILE A 170 1.65 2.48 -8.66
C ILE A 170 2.90 1.65 -8.31
N LEU A 171 3.79 2.16 -7.45
CA LEU A 171 4.96 1.41 -7.01
C LEU A 171 4.58 0.09 -6.32
N SER A 172 3.61 0.15 -5.39
CA SER A 172 3.10 -1.03 -4.68
C SER A 172 2.54 -2.07 -5.64
N LYS A 173 1.86 -1.64 -6.72
CA LYS A 173 1.34 -2.52 -7.77
C LYS A 173 2.47 -3.22 -8.52
N ILE A 174 3.53 -2.50 -8.89
CA ILE A 174 4.72 -3.07 -9.56
C ILE A 174 5.36 -4.14 -8.67
N VAL A 175 5.62 -3.80 -7.40
CA VAL A 175 6.20 -4.74 -6.41
C VAL A 175 5.32 -5.97 -6.23
N ALA A 176 4.01 -5.78 -6.03
CA ALA A 176 3.08 -6.89 -5.87
C ALA A 176 3.04 -7.80 -7.11
N THR A 177 3.08 -7.22 -8.32
CA THR A 177 3.15 -7.98 -9.57
C THR A 177 4.45 -8.78 -9.69
N ARG A 178 5.60 -8.19 -9.36
CA ARG A 178 6.90 -8.89 -9.36
C ARG A 178 6.93 -10.05 -8.37
N ILE A 179 6.50 -9.81 -7.12
CA ILE A 179 6.45 -10.84 -6.07
C ILE A 179 5.51 -11.98 -6.48
N SER A 180 4.33 -11.66 -7.02
CA SER A 180 3.36 -12.66 -7.46
C SER A 180 3.90 -13.53 -8.61
N LYS A 181 4.45 -12.90 -9.66
CA LYS A 181 5.06 -13.62 -10.78
C LYS A 181 6.21 -14.53 -10.33
N CYS A 182 7.10 -14.02 -9.48
CA CYS A 182 8.21 -14.80 -8.92
C CYS A 182 7.68 -15.97 -8.07
N GLY A 183 6.73 -15.70 -7.17
CA GLY A 183 6.15 -16.71 -6.29
C GLY A 183 5.45 -17.85 -7.03
N ILE A 184 4.81 -17.55 -8.17
CA ILE A 184 4.22 -18.56 -9.06
C ILE A 184 5.32 -19.34 -9.79
N LYS A 185 6.25 -18.65 -10.48
CA LYS A 185 7.37 -19.25 -11.24
C LYS A 185 8.20 -20.21 -10.36
N LYS A 186 8.43 -19.83 -9.11
CA LYS A 186 9.25 -20.57 -8.13
C LYS A 186 8.44 -21.51 -7.23
N LYS A 187 7.13 -21.67 -7.49
CA LYS A 187 6.23 -22.53 -6.71
C LYS A 187 6.26 -22.26 -5.19
N VAL A 188 6.45 -20.99 -4.81
CA VAL A 188 6.35 -20.53 -3.41
C VAL A 188 4.88 -20.46 -3.01
N ILE A 189 4.04 -19.99 -3.92
CA ILE A 189 2.58 -19.91 -3.72
C ILE A 189 1.98 -21.26 -4.10
N ARG A 190 1.35 -21.93 -3.13
CA ARG A 190 0.74 -23.27 -3.30
C ARG A 190 -0.55 -23.20 -4.11
N SER A 191 -0.93 -24.29 -4.79
CA SER A 191 -2.19 -24.38 -5.57
C SER A 191 -3.44 -24.09 -4.75
N GLU A 192 -3.43 -24.43 -3.46
CA GLU A 192 -4.58 -24.27 -2.55
C GLU A 192 -4.73 -22.84 -2.02
N GLN A 193 -3.80 -21.94 -2.32
CA GLN A 193 -3.96 -20.53 -1.99
C GLN A 193 -4.85 -19.86 -3.03
N PHE A 194 -6.10 -19.59 -2.68
CA PHE A 194 -7.10 -19.00 -3.59
C PHE A 194 -7.24 -17.47 -3.47
N GLY A 195 -6.88 -16.91 -2.31
CA GLY A 195 -6.99 -15.47 -2.06
C GLY A 195 -5.89 -14.66 -2.76
N PHE A 196 -6.26 -13.50 -3.30
CA PHE A 196 -5.33 -12.48 -3.84
C PHE A 196 -4.39 -12.96 -4.95
N ARG A 197 -4.87 -13.87 -5.81
CA ARG A 197 -4.15 -14.32 -7.02
C ARG A 197 -4.84 -13.84 -8.29
N ASN A 198 -4.06 -13.74 -9.36
CA ASN A 198 -4.64 -13.69 -10.69
C ASN A 198 -5.38 -14.99 -10.96
N LYS A 199 -6.53 -14.93 -11.64
CA LYS A 199 -7.24 -16.13 -12.07
C LYS A 199 -6.34 -16.91 -13.04
N GLU A 200 -6.08 -18.16 -12.70
CA GLU A 200 -5.44 -19.16 -13.57
C GLU A 200 -6.43 -19.65 -14.62
#